data_AF-A0A5R2MTX4-F1
#
_entry.id   AF-A0A5R2MTX4-F1
#
_cell.length_a   1.000
_cell.length_b   1.000
_cell.length_c   1.000
_cell.angle_alpha   90.00
_cell.angle_beta   90.00
_cell.angle_gamma   90.00
#
_symmetry.space_group_name_H-M   'P 1'
#
loop_
_entity.id
_entity.type
_entity.pdbx_description
1 polymer ?
#
loop_
_entity_poly.entity_id
_entity_poly.type
_entity_poly.pdbx_seq_one_letter_code
_entity_poly.pdbx_strand_id
1 'polypeptide(L)'
;PKKTPLSSMSPTVVVKDGKPFMVIGSPGGSRIITITLEAIVNVIDHGMNIQEAIDAPRIHHQWLPDTVYVEPFGLSPDTERLLAGMGYHLDLAHQSWGQ
;
A
#
# COMPACT_ATOMS: atom_id res chain seq x y z
N PRO A 1 0.24 30.98 13.34
CA PRO A 1 -1.19 30.68 13.65
C PRO A 1 -1.99 30.51 12.34
N LYS A 2 -2.97 29.60 12.27
CA LYS A 2 -3.79 29.25 11.08
C LYS A 2 -3.10 28.46 9.94
N LYS A 3 -1.96 27.81 10.20
CA LYS A 3 -1.34 26.91 9.22
C LYS A 3 -2.11 25.58 9.18
N THR A 4 -2.43 25.10 7.98
CA THR A 4 -2.97 23.75 7.80
C THR A 4 -1.83 22.74 7.96
N PRO A 5 -1.94 21.77 8.87
CA PRO A 5 -0.93 20.73 8.99
C PRO A 5 -0.90 19.86 7.73
N LEU A 6 0.29 19.38 7.37
CA LEU A 6 0.45 18.41 6.28
C LEU A 6 -0.29 17.12 6.64
N SER A 7 -0.92 16.49 5.65
CA SER A 7 -1.61 15.21 5.80
C SER A 7 -1.22 14.27 4.68
N SER A 8 -1.15 12.98 5.01
CA SER A 8 -0.98 11.88 4.04
C SER A 8 -2.31 11.35 3.50
N MET A 9 -3.44 11.90 3.97
CA MET A 9 -4.78 11.48 3.52
C MET A 9 -4.89 11.57 1.99
N SER A 10 -5.27 10.45 1.38
CA SER A 10 -5.33 10.30 -0.08
C SER A 10 -6.70 9.77 -0.54
N PRO A 11 -7.82 10.46 -0.22
CA PRO A 11 -9.13 10.07 -0.76
C PRO A 11 -9.10 10.19 -2.29
N THR A 12 -9.34 9.08 -2.99
CA THR A 12 -9.08 8.96 -4.42
C THR A 12 -10.29 8.43 -5.17
N VAL A 13 -10.60 9.06 -6.31
CA VAL A 13 -11.59 8.58 -7.28
C VAL A 13 -10.87 8.29 -8.59
N VAL A 14 -10.93 7.05 -9.04
CA VAL A 14 -10.42 6.62 -10.34
C VAL A 14 -11.57 6.65 -11.34
N VAL A 15 -11.32 7.22 -12.52
CA VAL A 15 -12.28 7.37 -13.60
C VAL A 15 -11.80 6.56 -14.80
N LYS A 16 -12.72 5.83 -15.44
CA LYS A 16 -12.48 5.11 -16.69
C LYS A 16 -13.53 5.53 -17.71
N ASP A 17 -13.10 5.94 -18.89
CA ASP A 17 -13.98 6.39 -19.98
C ASP A 17 -14.98 7.49 -19.55
N GLY A 18 -14.49 8.44 -18.75
CA GLY A 18 -15.28 9.57 -18.23
C GLY A 18 -16.30 9.19 -17.16
N LYS A 19 -16.31 7.94 -16.67
CA LYS A 19 -17.23 7.47 -15.62
C LYS A 19 -16.47 7.01 -14.37
N PRO A 20 -17.03 7.21 -13.16
CA PRO A 20 -16.44 6.65 -11.95
C PRO A 20 -16.23 5.14 -12.09
N PHE A 21 -15.00 4.70 -11.80
CA PHE A 21 -14.60 3.31 -11.87
C PHE A 21 -14.32 2.75 -10.48
N MET A 22 -13.67 3.53 -9.61
CA MET A 22 -13.30 3.12 -8.25
C MET A 22 -13.26 4.34 -7.33
N VAL A 23 -13.74 4.18 -6.11
CA VAL A 23 -13.65 5.17 -5.02
C VAL A 23 -12.94 4.50 -3.86
N ILE A 24 -11.82 5.05 -3.42
CA ILE A 24 -10.99 4.41 -2.40
C ILE A 24 -10.27 5.42 -1.50
N GLY A 25 -10.00 4.99 -0.27
CA GLY A 25 -9.14 5.65 0.70
C GLY A 25 -8.87 4.70 1.85
N SER A 26 -7.93 5.06 2.73
CA SER A 26 -7.55 4.23 3.87
C SER A 26 -7.08 5.11 5.05
N PRO A 27 -7.25 4.67 6.31
CA PRO A 27 -6.48 5.19 7.45
C PRO A 27 -5.02 4.70 7.42
N GLY A 28 -4.18 5.12 8.38
CA GLY A 28 -2.82 4.54 8.53
C GLY A 28 -1.65 5.53 8.59
N GLY A 29 -1.92 6.83 8.74
CA GLY A 29 -0.88 7.86 8.84
C GLY A 29 0.00 7.90 7.59
N SER A 30 1.31 7.69 7.74
CA SER A 30 2.26 7.66 6.62
C SER A 30 1.96 6.58 5.58
N ARG A 31 1.27 5.50 5.97
CA ARG A 31 0.94 4.36 5.10
C ARG A 31 -0.26 4.61 4.18
N ILE A 32 -1.06 5.66 4.42
CA ILE A 32 -2.28 5.93 3.63
C ILE A 32 -1.97 5.99 2.13
N ILE A 33 -0.83 6.59 1.77
CA ILE A 33 -0.40 6.78 0.39
C ILE A 33 -0.14 5.42 -0.27
N THR A 34 0.66 4.54 0.34
CA THR A 34 1.00 3.25 -0.26
C THR A 34 -0.18 2.29 -0.25
N ILE A 35 -0.98 2.24 0.83
CA ILE A 35 -2.17 1.38 0.88
C ILE A 35 -3.15 1.73 -0.26
N THR A 36 -3.38 3.03 -0.48
CA THR A 36 -4.28 3.49 -1.55
C THR A 36 -3.67 3.16 -2.92
N LEU A 37 -2.37 3.35 -3.10
CA LEU A 37 -1.66 3.02 -4.33
C LEU A 37 -1.74 1.52 -4.66
N GLU A 38 -1.41 0.65 -3.70
CA GLU A 38 -1.39 -0.80 -3.87
C GLU A 38 -2.76 -1.33 -4.26
N ALA A 39 -3.83 -0.86 -3.61
CA ALA A 39 -5.19 -1.25 -3.98
C ALA A 39 -5.56 -0.83 -5.42
N ILE A 40 -5.09 0.34 -5.88
CA ILE A 40 -5.30 0.78 -7.26
C ILE A 40 -4.50 -0.09 -8.25
N VAL A 41 -3.23 -0.37 -7.96
CA VAL A 41 -2.36 -1.26 -8.76
C VAL A 41 -2.95 -2.67 -8.84
N ASN A 42 -3.44 -3.21 -7.73
CA ASN A 42 -4.10 -4.51 -7.68
C ASN A 42 -5.32 -4.59 -8.60
N VAL A 43 -6.17 -3.56 -8.61
CA VAL A 43 -7.34 -3.53 -9.50
C VAL A 43 -6.94 -3.33 -10.96
N ILE A 44 -6.03 -2.39 -11.26
CA ILE A 44 -5.73 -1.98 -12.63
C ILE A 44 -4.73 -2.92 -13.31
N ASP A 45 -3.59 -3.20 -12.67
CA ASP A 45 -2.49 -3.93 -13.26
C ASP A 45 -2.62 -5.44 -13.05
N HIS A 46 -3.11 -5.86 -11.88
CA HIS A 46 -3.31 -7.27 -11.55
C HIS A 46 -4.73 -7.77 -11.88
N GLY A 47 -5.63 -6.89 -12.30
CA GLY A 47 -6.99 -7.24 -12.72
C GLY A 47 -7.86 -7.81 -11.59
N MET A 48 -7.47 -7.57 -10.33
CA MET A 48 -8.21 -8.05 -9.17
C MET A 48 -9.56 -7.35 -9.06
N ASN A 49 -10.56 -8.04 -8.52
CA ASN A 49 -11.75 -7.35 -8.04
C ASN A 49 -11.43 -6.55 -6.76
N ILE A 50 -12.34 -5.65 -6.36
CA ILE A 50 -12.07 -4.73 -5.25
C ILE A 50 -11.86 -5.45 -3.91
N GLN A 51 -12.54 -6.56 -3.66
CA GLN A 51 -12.37 -7.31 -2.41
C GLN A 51 -11.00 -7.98 -2.37
N GLU A 52 -10.61 -8.64 -3.47
CA GLU A 52 -9.28 -9.23 -3.62
C GLU A 52 -8.17 -8.18 -3.44
N ALA A 53 -8.33 -7.00 -4.04
CA ALA A 53 -7.35 -5.92 -3.93
C ALA A 53 -7.19 -5.37 -2.50
N ILE A 54 -8.26 -5.39 -1.70
CA ILE A 54 -8.24 -4.94 -0.30
C ILE A 54 -7.68 -6.03 0.62
N ASP A 55 -8.01 -7.29 0.36
CA ASP A 55 -7.55 -8.45 1.15
C ASP A 55 -6.11 -8.85 0.84
N ALA A 56 -5.58 -8.41 -0.31
CA ALA A 56 -4.18 -8.63 -0.66
C ALA A 56 -3.24 -8.03 0.40
N PRO A 57 -2.19 -8.77 0.79
CA PRO A 57 -1.20 -8.30 1.75
C PRO A 57 -0.37 -7.15 1.18
N ARG A 58 0.06 -6.24 2.06
CA ARG A 58 0.63 -4.93 1.67
C ARG A 58 2.12 -4.81 1.97
N ILE A 59 2.78 -3.92 1.24
CA ILE A 59 4.20 -3.58 1.37
C ILE A 59 4.38 -2.06 1.45
N HIS A 60 5.16 -1.58 2.40
CA HIS A 60 5.35 -0.15 2.63
C HIS A 60 6.82 0.23 2.82
N HIS A 61 7.26 1.30 2.17
CA HIS A 61 8.51 2.01 2.47
C HIS A 61 8.24 3.52 2.43
N GLN A 62 8.79 4.26 3.38
CA GLN A 62 8.57 5.70 3.54
C GLN A 62 9.86 6.51 3.60
N TRP A 63 10.92 5.99 2.98
CA TRP A 63 12.30 6.49 3.04
C TRP A 63 12.94 6.39 4.42
N LEU A 64 12.36 7.02 5.44
CA LEU A 64 12.81 6.95 6.83
C LEU A 64 11.68 6.45 7.74
N PRO A 65 11.91 5.39 8.55
CA PRO A 65 13.11 4.56 8.59
C PRO A 65 13.35 3.80 7.27
N ASP A 66 14.61 3.48 6.98
CA ASP A 66 15.01 2.77 5.77
C ASP A 66 14.74 1.27 5.92
N THR A 67 13.46 0.92 5.82
CA THR A 67 12.94 -0.43 6.05
C THR A 67 11.71 -0.62 5.18
N VAL A 68 11.66 -1.76 4.49
CA VAL A 68 10.47 -2.23 3.77
C VAL A 68 9.64 -3.04 4.75
N TYR A 69 8.49 -2.52 5.12
CA TYR A 69 7.49 -3.20 5.93
C TYR A 69 6.65 -4.11 5.05
N VAL A 70 6.43 -5.34 5.49
CA VAL A 70 5.65 -6.34 4.75
C VAL A 70 4.63 -6.96 5.71
N GLU A 71 3.37 -7.02 5.29
CA GLU A 71 2.32 -7.71 6.05
C GLU A 71 2.53 -9.23 6.08
N PRO A 72 1.88 -9.95 7.03
CA PRO A 72 1.93 -11.40 7.07
C PRO A 72 1.62 -12.03 5.71
N PHE A 73 2.48 -12.97 5.28
CA PHE A 73 2.33 -13.71 4.02
C PHE A 73 2.35 -12.83 2.76
N GLY A 74 2.85 -11.58 2.86
CA GLY A 74 2.92 -10.64 1.74
C GLY A 74 3.95 -10.95 0.67
N LEU A 75 5.01 -11.67 1.04
CA LEU A 75 6.07 -12.09 0.14
C LEU A 75 6.36 -13.58 0.29
N SER A 76 6.79 -14.19 -0.81
CA SER A 76 7.36 -15.54 -0.75
C SER A 76 8.78 -15.49 -0.16
N PRO A 77 9.27 -16.55 0.50
CA PRO A 77 10.65 -16.61 0.99
C PRO A 77 11.71 -16.35 -0.10
N ASP A 78 11.42 -16.72 -1.34
CA ASP A 78 12.30 -16.44 -2.48
C ASP A 78 12.34 -14.94 -2.81
N THR A 79 11.18 -14.27 -2.82
CA THR A 79 11.11 -12.82 -3.04
C THR A 79 11.79 -12.04 -1.91
N GLU A 80 11.58 -12.47 -0.66
CA GLU A 80 12.27 -11.88 0.50
C GLU A 80 13.78 -11.94 0.35
N ARG A 81 14.32 -13.11 -0.01
CA ARG A 81 15.76 -13.31 -0.24
C ARG A 81 16.29 -12.45 -1.38
N LEU A 82 15.55 -12.33 -2.48
CA LEU A 82 15.96 -11.50 -3.61
C LEU A 82 16.01 -10.01 -3.23
N LEU A 83 14.99 -9.51 -2.52
CA LEU A 83 14.97 -8.12 -2.04
C LEU A 83 16.08 -7.85 -1.03
N ALA A 84 16.33 -8.77 -0.08
CA ALA A 84 17.46 -8.68 0.83
C ALA A 84 18.81 -8.67 0.07
N GLY A 85 18.94 -9.47 -0.98
CA GLY A 85 20.12 -9.47 -1.86
C GLY A 85 20.33 -8.16 -2.63
N MET A 86 19.27 -7.38 -2.85
CA MET A 86 19.35 -6.03 -3.41
C MET A 86 19.71 -4.95 -2.37
N GLY A 87 19.79 -5.32 -1.08
CA GLY A 87 20.13 -4.41 0.01
C GLY A 87 18.94 -3.86 0.80
N TYR A 88 17.72 -4.32 0.55
CA TYR A 88 16.56 -3.91 1.34
C TYR A 88 16.54 -4.58 2.71
N HIS A 89 16.31 -3.80 3.76
CA HIS A 89 15.98 -4.33 5.08
C HIS A 89 14.47 -4.56 5.18
N LEU A 90 14.07 -5.81 5.41
CA LEU A 90 12.66 -6.18 5.51
C LEU A 90 12.24 -6.28 6.98
N ASP A 91 11.08 -5.73 7.32
CA ASP A 91 10.36 -5.95 8.58
C ASP A 91 9.06 -6.69 8.28
N LEU A 92 9.04 -7.97 8.64
CA LEU A 92 7.91 -8.87 8.40
C LEU A 92 6.97 -8.78 9.60
N ALA A 93 5.90 -8.01 9.46
CA ALA A 93 4.98 -7.77 10.57
C ALA A 93 4.16 -9.02 10.92
N HIS A 94 3.70 -9.06 12.16
CA HIS A 94 2.84 -10.13 12.67
C HIS A 94 1.34 -9.87 12.45
N GLN A 95 0.96 -8.66 12.06
CA GLN A 95 -0.44 -8.26 11.85
C GLN A 95 -0.55 -7.36 10.61
N SER A 96 -1.65 -7.52 9.87
CA SER A 96 -2.05 -6.60 8.81
C SER A 96 -2.50 -5.26 9.39
N TRP A 97 -2.26 -4.17 8.66
CA TRP A 97 -2.58 -2.80 9.03
C TRP A 97 -3.56 -2.16 8.04
N GLY A 98 -4.32 -1.17 8.49
CA GLY A 98 -5.27 -0.46 7.62
C GLY A 98 -6.49 -1.30 7.23
N GLN A 99 -6.88 -2.23 8.10
CA GLN A 99 -8.19 -2.88 8.16
C GLN A 99 -9.03 -2.18 9.24
#